data_AF-A0AA36NEC0-F1
#
_entry.id   AF-A0AA36NEC0-F1
#
_cell.length_a   1.000
_cell.length_b   1.000
_cell.length_c   1.000
_cell.angle_alpha   90.00
_cell.angle_beta   90.00
_cell.angle_gamma   90.00
#
_symmetry.space_group_name_H-M   'P 1'
#
loop_
_entity.id
_entity.type
_entity.pdbx_description
1 polymer ?
#
loop_
_entity_poly.entity_id
_entity_poly.type
_entity_poly.pdbx_seq_one_letter_code
_entity_poly.pdbx_strand_id
1 'polypeptide(L)'
;MTVAWPVWIVSSMANLDNAWLVGVERARMGGKCLAHVLADRQTVGQRPVTLIGHSMGARLLVYCLCELYDMGEFHVVDDVVLLGTPVTTEATKWQKAGVLIAGLGS
;
A
#
# COMPACT_ATOMS: atom_id res chain seq x y z
N MET A 1 -17.03 15.67 -35.40
CA MET A 1 -16.88 14.25 -35.78
C MET A 1 -16.84 13.44 -34.51
N THR A 2 -17.88 12.66 -34.21
CA THR A 2 -17.91 11.78 -33.03
C THR A 2 -17.10 10.54 -33.34
N VAL A 3 -15.91 10.43 -32.75
CA VAL A 3 -15.10 9.21 -32.82
C VAL A 3 -15.79 8.17 -31.94
N ALA A 4 -16.65 7.36 -32.53
CA ALA A 4 -17.29 6.24 -31.84
C ALA A 4 -16.28 5.10 -31.76
N TRP A 5 -15.79 4.82 -30.56
CA TRP A 5 -14.87 3.71 -30.35
C TRP A 5 -15.62 2.40 -30.57
N PRO A 6 -15.00 1.38 -31.18
CA PRO A 6 -15.61 0.07 -31.31
C PRO A 6 -16.11 -0.47 -29.96
N VAL A 7 -17.32 -1.01 -29.92
CA VAL A 7 -17.99 -1.49 -28.69
C VAL A 7 -17.12 -2.49 -27.90
N TRP A 8 -16.32 -3.30 -28.60
CA TRP A 8 -15.40 -4.25 -27.97
C TRP A 8 -14.28 -3.56 -27.18
N ILE A 9 -13.74 -2.43 -27.65
CA ILE A 9 -12.71 -1.65 -26.93
C ILE A 9 -13.30 -1.12 -25.63
N VAL A 10 -14.48 -0.49 -25.72
CA VAL A 10 -15.17 0.09 -24.56
C VAL A 10 -15.48 -0.98 -23.51
N SER A 11 -15.93 -2.16 -23.95
CA SER A 11 -16.21 -3.29 -23.05
C SER A 11 -14.94 -3.83 -22.38
N SER A 12 -13.82 -3.96 -23.12
CA SER A 12 -12.55 -4.39 -22.54
C SER A 12 -12.00 -3.39 -21.52
N MET A 13 -12.13 -2.08 -21.78
CA MET A 13 -11.72 -1.03 -20.83
C MET A 13 -12.51 -1.09 -19.53
N ALA A 14 -13.83 -1.24 -19.61
CA ALA A 14 -14.68 -1.34 -18.41
C ALA A 14 -14.29 -2.55 -17.52
N ASN A 15 -13.91 -3.67 -18.12
CA ASN A 15 -13.43 -4.84 -17.38
C ASN A 15 -12.07 -4.58 -16.71
N LEU A 16 -11.16 -3.87 -17.39
CA LEU A 16 -9.87 -3.48 -16.84
C LEU A 16 -10.02 -2.51 -15.66
N ASP A 17 -10.89 -1.51 -15.79
CA ASP A 17 -11.18 -0.56 -14.72
C ASP A 17 -11.74 -1.27 -13.49
N ASN A 18 -12.66 -2.22 -13.68
CA ASN A 18 -13.20 -3.03 -12.59
C ASN A 18 -12.12 -3.89 -11.93
N ALA A 19 -11.27 -4.56 -12.71
CA ALA A 19 -10.18 -5.38 -12.18
C ALA A 19 -9.17 -4.52 -11.39
N TRP A 20 -8.86 -3.32 -11.86
CA TRP A 20 -8.01 -2.36 -11.15
C TRP A 20 -8.64 -1.94 -9.82
N LEU A 21 -9.91 -1.55 -9.81
CA LEU A 21 -10.63 -1.15 -8.59
C LEU A 21 -10.67 -2.27 -7.56
N VAL A 22 -10.96 -3.50 -7.99
CA VAL A 22 -10.91 -4.69 -7.12
C VAL A 22 -9.50 -4.89 -6.58
N GLY A 23 -8.47 -4.78 -7.42
CA GLY A 23 -7.07 -4.90 -6.99
C GLY A 23 -6.68 -3.85 -5.95
N VAL A 24 -7.13 -2.61 -6.12
CA VAL A 24 -6.93 -1.52 -5.17
C VAL A 24 -7.57 -1.82 -3.82
N GLU A 25 -8.82 -2.29 -3.84
CA GLU A 25 -9.55 -2.60 -2.60
C GLU A 25 -8.92 -3.81 -1.87
N ARG A 26 -8.45 -4.81 -2.63
CA ARG A 26 -7.69 -5.93 -2.07
C ARG A 26 -6.36 -5.49 -1.49
N ALA A 27 -5.65 -4.57 -2.14
CA ALA A 27 -4.42 -3.99 -1.60
C ALA A 27 -4.67 -3.23 -0.30
N ARG A 28 -5.80 -2.51 -0.19
CA ARG A 28 -6.21 -1.82 1.05
C ARG A 28 -6.43 -2.80 2.19
N MET A 29 -7.24 -3.84 1.97
CA MET A 29 -7.54 -4.86 2.98
C MET A 29 -6.31 -5.69 3.35
N GLY A 30 -5.51 -6.06 2.34
CA GLY A 30 -4.26 -6.79 2.52
C GLY A 30 -3.23 -5.99 3.30
N GLY A 31 -3.11 -4.67 3.06
CA GLY A 31 -2.21 -3.80 3.79
C GLY A 31 -2.56 -3.70 5.27
N LYS A 32 -3.86 -3.56 5.59
CA LYS A 32 -4.34 -3.61 6.99
C LYS A 32 -4.04 -4.96 7.66
N CYS A 33 -4.33 -6.06 6.97
CA CYS A 33 -4.05 -7.39 7.49
C CYS A 33 -2.55 -7.58 7.76
N LEU A 34 -1.70 -7.18 6.80
CA LEU A 34 -0.25 -7.24 6.93
C LEU A 34 0.24 -6.40 8.12
N ALA A 35 -0.31 -5.20 8.35
CA ALA A 35 0.03 -4.38 9.50
C ALA A 35 -0.28 -5.08 10.83
N HIS A 36 -1.44 -5.75 10.94
CA HIS A 36 -1.80 -6.48 12.15
C HIS A 36 -0.88 -7.69 12.39
N VAL A 37 -0.50 -8.41 11.34
CA VAL A 37 0.46 -9.51 11.43
C VAL A 37 1.84 -9.00 11.85
N LEU A 38 2.28 -7.88 11.29
CA LEU A 38 3.57 -7.26 11.62
C LEU A 38 3.60 -6.70 13.06
N ALA A 39 2.48 -6.17 13.54
CA ALA A 39 2.33 -5.72 14.93
C ALA A 39 2.32 -6.89 15.94
N ASP A 40 1.95 -8.10 15.50
CA ASP A 40 1.98 -9.28 16.35
C ASP A 40 3.41 -9.78 16.59
N ARG A 41 3.96 -9.33 17.72
CA ARG A 41 5.31 -9.70 18.20
C ARG A 41 5.46 -11.19 18.52
N GLN A 42 4.37 -11.94 18.74
CA GLN A 42 4.43 -13.39 18.96
C GLN A 42 4.67 -14.12 17.65
N THR A 43 4.13 -13.60 16.55
CA THR A 43 4.25 -14.18 15.21
C THR A 43 5.55 -13.76 14.52
N VAL A 44 5.95 -12.48 14.61
CA VAL A 44 7.08 -11.91 13.85
C VAL A 44 8.35 -11.76 14.70
N GLY A 45 8.23 -11.79 16.03
CA GLY A 45 9.31 -11.47 16.95
C GLY A 45 9.59 -9.97 17.04
N GLN A 46 10.76 -9.59 17.55
CA GLN A 46 11.19 -8.18 17.67
C GLN A 46 12.23 -7.76 16.61
N ARG A 47 12.30 -8.48 15.49
CA ARG A 47 13.25 -8.14 14.42
C ARG A 47 12.61 -7.14 13.48
N PRO A 48 13.23 -5.98 13.25
CA PRO A 48 12.70 -5.00 12.31
C PRO A 48 12.77 -5.58 10.88
N VAL A 49 11.74 -5.33 10.07
CA VAL A 49 11.60 -5.92 8.73
C VAL A 49 11.83 -4.90 7.62
N THR A 50 12.45 -5.33 6.52
CA THR A 50 12.56 -4.53 5.29
C THR A 50 11.45 -4.91 4.32
N LEU A 51 10.70 -3.93 3.81
CA LEU A 51 9.56 -4.16 2.92
C LEU A 51 9.87 -3.66 1.51
N ILE A 52 9.66 -4.51 0.50
CA ILE A 52 9.87 -4.16 -0.91
C ILE A 52 8.56 -4.36 -1.66
N GLY A 53 8.02 -3.29 -2.25
CA GLY A 53 6.76 -3.30 -2.97
C GLY A 53 6.93 -2.84 -4.42
N HIS A 54 6.29 -3.55 -5.34
CA HIS A 54 6.23 -3.18 -6.76
C HIS A 54 4.77 -3.06 -7.23
N SER A 55 4.44 -2.04 -8.01
CA SER A 55 3.10 -1.82 -8.61
C SER A 55 1.97 -1.87 -7.56
N MET A 56 1.01 -2.79 -7.64
CA MET A 56 -0.07 -2.92 -6.66
C MET A 56 0.46 -3.28 -5.25
N GLY A 57 1.59 -3.99 -5.17
CA GLY A 57 2.23 -4.36 -3.91
C GLY A 57 2.78 -3.15 -3.14
N ALA A 58 3.36 -2.16 -3.82
CA ALA A 58 3.79 -0.96 -3.13
C ALA A 58 2.62 -0.10 -2.65
N ARG A 59 1.46 -0.14 -3.34
CA ARG A 59 0.24 0.49 -2.84
C ARG A 59 -0.27 -0.21 -1.56
N LEU A 60 -0.20 -1.54 -1.53
CA LEU A 60 -0.50 -2.35 -0.35
C LEU A 60 0.40 -1.95 0.83
N LEU A 61 1.72 -1.82 0.61
CA LEU A 61 2.66 -1.42 1.65
C LEU A 61 2.35 -0.02 2.20
N VAL A 62 1.95 0.94 1.37
CA VAL A 62 1.55 2.27 1.85
C VAL A 62 0.36 2.20 2.81
N TYR A 63 -0.65 1.36 2.51
CA TYR A 63 -1.77 1.13 3.42
C TYR A 63 -1.33 0.44 4.72
N CYS A 64 -0.37 -0.49 4.63
CA CYS A 64 0.22 -1.16 5.78
C CYS A 64 0.94 -0.16 6.71
N LEU A 65 1.80 0.70 6.17
CA LEU A 65 2.54 1.70 6.96
C LEU A 65 1.62 2.73 7.61
N CYS A 66 0.57 3.16 6.90
CA CYS A 66 -0.43 4.06 7.49
C CYS A 66 -1.15 3.41 8.68
N GLU A 67 -1.50 2.12 8.55
CA GLU A 67 -2.15 1.38 9.64
C GLU A 67 -1.20 1.19 10.83
N LEU A 68 0.06 0.83 10.58
CA LEU A 68 1.08 0.71 11.64
C LEU A 68 1.29 2.04 12.39
N TYR A 69 1.30 3.15 11.66
CA TYR A 69 1.37 4.50 12.27
C TYR A 69 0.16 4.77 13.15
N ASP A 70 -1.05 4.46 12.67
CA ASP A 70 -2.28 4.67 13.42
C ASP A 70 -2.38 3.72 14.64
N MET A 71 -1.72 2.57 14.59
CA MET A 71 -1.56 1.63 15.72
C MET A 71 -0.45 2.03 16.70
N GLY A 72 0.44 2.96 16.34
CA GLY A 72 1.59 3.36 17.15
C GLY A 72 2.75 2.36 17.16
N GLU A 73 2.83 1.45 16.19
CA GLU A 73 3.89 0.45 16.09
C GLU A 73 5.02 0.96 15.18
N PHE A 74 5.98 1.69 15.77
CA PHE A 74 7.06 2.37 15.03
C PHE A 74 8.36 1.56 14.87
N HIS A 75 8.58 0.53 15.70
CA HIS A 75 9.84 -0.26 15.72
C HIS A 75 9.79 -1.51 14.83
N VAL A 76 8.73 -1.68 14.04
CA VAL A 76 8.50 -2.93 13.29
C VAL A 76 9.18 -2.92 11.93
N VAL A 77 9.32 -1.77 11.30
CA VAL A 77 9.84 -1.64 9.92
C VAL A 77 11.15 -0.87 9.93
N ASP A 78 12.19 -1.45 9.34
CA ASP A 78 13.53 -0.84 9.23
C ASP A 78 13.65 0.04 7.99
N ASP A 79 13.23 -0.50 6.84
CA ASP A 79 13.38 0.16 5.55
C ASP A 79 12.26 -0.25 4.58
N VAL A 80 11.94 0.64 3.64
CA VAL A 80 10.87 0.44 2.66
C VAL A 80 11.28 0.91 1.27
N VAL A 81 11.21 0.00 0.31
CA VAL A 81 11.45 0.29 -1.11
C VAL A 81 10.15 0.15 -1.90
N LEU A 82 9.71 1.24 -2.54
CA LEU A 82 8.49 1.28 -3.36
C LEU A 82 8.85 1.56 -4.82
N LEU A 83 8.44 0.67 -5.74
CA LEU A 83 8.80 0.72 -7.16
C LEU A 83 7.56 0.73 -8.06
N GLY A 84 7.53 1.68 -9.01
CA GLY A 84 6.57 1.66 -10.13
C GLY A 84 5.09 1.80 -9.73
N THR A 85 4.81 2.37 -8.56
CA THR A 85 3.43 2.48 -8.07
C THR A 85 2.85 3.87 -8.31
N PRO A 86 1.62 3.97 -8.82
CA PRO A 86 0.83 5.20 -8.71
C PRO A 86 0.35 5.35 -7.26
N VAL A 87 1.28 5.58 -6.33
CA VAL A 87 0.95 5.89 -4.94
C VAL A 87 0.33 7.27 -4.94
N THR A 88 -0.67 7.47 -4.10
CA THR A 88 -1.33 8.75 -3.92
C THR A 88 -0.30 9.86 -3.68
N THR A 89 -0.43 11.00 -4.35
CA THR A 89 0.39 12.21 -4.15
C THR A 89 0.13 12.92 -2.81
N GLU A 90 -0.58 12.25 -1.89
CA GLU A 90 -1.01 12.82 -0.62
C GLU A 90 0.17 12.89 0.36
N ALA A 91 0.69 14.10 0.59
CA ALA A 91 1.88 14.33 1.40
C ALA A 91 1.78 13.76 2.83
N THR A 92 0.58 13.77 3.41
CA THR A 92 0.26 13.22 4.74
C THR A 92 0.59 11.73 4.86
N LYS A 93 0.33 10.92 3.82
CA LYS A 93 0.64 9.48 3.86
C LYS A 93 2.15 9.22 3.81
N TRP A 94 2.86 10.02 3.01
CA TRP A 94 4.32 9.96 2.94
C TRP A 94 4.99 10.43 4.24
N GLN A 95 4.41 11.43 4.90
CA GLN A 95 4.86 11.87 6.23
C GLN A 95 4.66 10.77 7.27
N LYS A 96 3.48 10.13 7.33
CA LYS A 96 3.25 8.99 8.24
C LYS A 96 4.25 7.85 8.02
N ALA A 97 4.47 7.47 6.78
CA ALA A 97 5.46 6.44 6.42
C ALA A 97 6.89 6.86 6.82
N GLY A 98 7.27 8.11 6.55
CA GLY A 98 8.59 8.63 6.90
C GLY A 98 8.86 8.70 8.40
N VAL A 99 7.87 9.08 9.22
CA VAL A 99 7.98 9.08 10.70
C VAL A 99 8.21 7.66 11.22
N LEU A 100 7.54 6.68 10.61
CA LEU A 100 7.64 5.28 11.01
C LEU A 100 9.03 4.69 10.74
N ILE A 101 9.57 4.95 9.55
CA ILE A 101 10.91 4.45 9.15
C ILE A 101 12.03 5.18 9.90
N ALA A 102 11.88 6.49 10.17
CA ALA A 102 12.90 7.27 10.85
C ALA A 102 12.95 7.02 12.38
N GLY A 103 12.00 6.26 12.94
CA GLY A 103 11.89 6.07 14.39
C GLY A 103 11.61 7.36 15.17
N LEU A 104 11.18 8.43 14.50
CA LEU A 104 10.98 9.77 15.08
C LEU A 104 9.65 9.92 15.83
N GLY A 105 8.84 8.86 15.92
CA GLY A 105 7.56 8.83 16.63
C GLY A 105 7.63 8.50 18.13
N SER A 106 8.83 8.53 18.72
CA SER A 106 9.10 8.25 20.15
C SER A 106 8.89 9.44 21.07
#